data_AF-A0A6N8WMI9-F1
#
_entry.id   AF-A0A6N8WMI9-F1
#
_cell.length_a   1.000
_cell.length_b   1.000
_cell.length_c   1.000
_cell.angle_alpha   90.00
_cell.angle_beta   90.00
_cell.angle_gamma   90.00
#
_symmetry.space_group_name_H-M   'P 1'
#
loop_
_entity.id
_entity.type
_entity.pdbx_description
1 polymer ?
#
loop_
_entity_poly.entity_id
_entity_poly.type
_entity_poly.pdbx_seq_one_letter_code
_entity_poly.pdbx_strand_id
1 'polypeptide(L)'
;MVRIDALGTMKAFLTLALLLALTPAAIADERDDATAQVEFGIAVARAGLWEEAEYRWKRATDIDPSYAAAWNNLGIAYEQKGEFDEALDAYERALDLEPDNINIQQNYDLFREIHDRILEGDR
;
A
#
# COMPACT_ATOMS: atom_id res chain seq x y z
N MET A 1 -11.98 27.68 47.88
CA MET A 1 -12.82 27.99 46.69
C MET A 1 -12.02 27.66 45.44
N VAL A 2 -12.26 26.50 44.82
CA VAL A 2 -12.15 26.26 43.37
C VAL A 2 -13.17 25.15 43.09
N ARG A 3 -14.34 25.50 42.53
CA ARG A 3 -15.28 24.50 41.99
C ARG A 3 -14.75 24.11 40.63
N ILE A 4 -14.27 22.88 40.50
CA ILE A 4 -13.89 22.31 39.21
C ILE A 4 -15.17 21.79 38.59
N ASP A 5 -15.75 22.56 37.69
CA ASP A 5 -17.00 22.20 37.02
C ASP A 5 -16.72 21.04 36.05
N ALA A 6 -17.53 19.97 36.10
CA ALA A 6 -17.43 18.79 35.24
C ALA A 6 -17.49 19.10 33.73
N LEU A 7 -17.92 20.31 33.38
CA LEU A 7 -17.93 20.84 32.01
C LEU A 7 -16.51 21.21 31.51
N GLY A 8 -15.61 21.60 32.42
CA GLY A 8 -14.22 21.94 32.11
C GLY A 8 -13.35 20.72 31.82
N THR A 9 -13.58 19.62 32.54
CA THR A 9 -12.89 18.33 32.29
C THR A 9 -13.35 17.71 30.97
N MET A 10 -14.65 17.73 30.67
CA MET A 10 -15.17 17.19 29.40
C MET A 10 -14.67 17.99 28.18
N LYS A 11 -14.55 19.33 28.27
CA LYS A 11 -13.92 20.15 27.22
C LYS A 11 -12.44 19.84 27.05
N ALA A 12 -11.69 19.65 28.14
CA ALA A 12 -10.28 19.28 28.07
C ALA A 12 -10.05 17.92 27.41
N PHE A 13 -10.91 16.92 27.70
CA PHE A 13 -10.89 15.62 27.03
C PHE A 13 -11.29 15.73 25.55
N LEU A 14 -12.28 16.55 25.21
CA LEU A 14 -12.65 16.81 23.81
C LEU A 14 -11.55 17.52 23.04
N THR A 15 -10.86 18.51 23.63
CA THR A 15 -9.72 19.18 22.98
C THR A 15 -8.49 18.27 22.87
N LEU A 16 -8.26 17.38 23.84
CA LEU A 16 -7.17 16.41 23.78
C LEU A 16 -7.45 15.30 22.76
N ALA A 17 -8.70 14.83 22.68
CA ALA A 17 -9.14 13.90 21.63
C ALA A 17 -9.10 14.55 20.24
N LEU A 18 -9.38 15.86 20.14
CA LEU A 18 -9.30 16.61 18.90
C LEU A 18 -7.85 16.87 18.45
N LEU A 19 -6.91 17.03 19.39
CA LEU A 19 -5.46 17.15 19.10
C LEU A 19 -4.84 15.83 18.60
N LEU A 20 -5.37 14.69 19.05
CA LEU A 20 -5.04 13.35 18.53
C LEU A 20 -5.67 13.06 17.16
N ALA A 21 -6.71 13.80 16.78
CA ALA A 21 -7.42 13.64 15.51
C ALA A 21 -6.93 14.60 14.40
N LEU A 22 -5.97 15.51 14.70
CA LEU A 22 -5.55 16.59 13.81
C LEU A 22 -4.09 16.53 13.34
N THR A 23 -3.47 15.35 13.41
CA THR A 23 -2.40 15.03 12.46
C THR A 23 -2.97 14.07 11.41
N PRO A 24 -3.37 14.56 10.21
CA PRO A 24 -3.70 13.68 9.08
C PRO A 24 -2.47 12.95 8.49
N ALA A 25 -1.32 13.03 9.16
CA ALA A 25 -0.05 12.38 8.87
C ALA A 25 0.53 11.84 10.20
N ALA A 26 1.51 10.95 10.16
CA ALA A 26 2.56 10.86 11.19
C ALA A 26 2.39 9.92 12.43
N ILE A 27 2.29 8.60 12.23
CA ILE A 27 3.57 7.89 12.44
C ILE A 27 4.26 8.17 11.12
N ALA A 28 5.21 9.10 11.11
CA ALA A 28 6.01 9.26 9.92
C ALA A 28 6.71 7.91 9.82
N ASP A 29 6.37 7.12 8.81
CA ASP A 29 7.18 5.93 8.60
C ASP A 29 8.60 6.45 8.38
N GLU A 30 9.48 6.13 9.32
CA GLU A 30 10.87 6.60 9.30
C GLU A 30 11.64 5.99 8.13
N ARG A 31 11.05 5.01 7.42
CA ARG A 31 11.56 4.52 6.14
C ARG A 31 11.30 5.55 5.05
N ASP A 32 12.24 6.47 4.88
CA ASP A 32 12.28 7.44 3.80
C ASP A 32 12.93 6.90 2.51
N ASP A 33 13.33 5.64 2.52
CA ASP A 33 13.92 4.92 1.39
C ASP A 33 12.93 3.91 0.78
N ALA A 34 12.83 3.91 -0.56
CA ALA A 34 11.92 3.04 -1.30
C ALA A 34 12.26 1.55 -1.15
N THR A 35 13.54 1.19 -1.00
CA THR A 35 13.97 -0.19 -0.77
C THR A 35 13.49 -0.67 0.58
N ALA A 36 13.71 0.12 1.64
CA ALA A 36 13.25 -0.20 2.99
C ALA A 36 11.72 -0.37 3.07
N GLN A 37 10.97 0.47 2.35
CA GLN A 37 9.51 0.33 2.22
C GLN A 37 9.13 -1.01 1.57
N VAL A 38 9.78 -1.37 0.46
CA VAL A 38 9.51 -2.64 -0.24
C VAL A 38 9.84 -3.84 0.62
N GLU A 39 11.01 -3.87 1.25
CA GLU A 39 11.44 -4.98 2.11
C GLU A 39 10.51 -5.17 3.29
N PHE A 40 10.07 -4.08 3.92
CA PHE A 40 9.09 -4.14 5.00
C PHE A 40 7.73 -4.61 4.50
N GLY A 41 7.26 -4.11 3.35
CA GLY A 41 6.05 -4.58 2.67
C GLY A 41 6.06 -6.09 2.42
N ILE A 42 7.18 -6.64 1.95
CA ILE A 42 7.36 -8.09 1.78
C ILE A 42 7.26 -8.84 3.11
N ALA A 43 7.89 -8.31 4.17
CA ALA A 43 7.87 -8.94 5.49
C ALA A 43 6.46 -9.01 6.08
N VAL A 44 5.67 -7.93 5.96
CA VAL A 44 4.30 -7.89 6.48
C VAL A 44 3.32 -8.68 5.61
N ALA A 45 3.51 -8.72 4.29
CA ALA A 45 2.74 -9.60 3.40
C ALA A 45 2.93 -11.08 3.75
N ARG A 46 4.17 -11.50 4.05
CA ARG A 46 4.48 -12.86 4.55
C ARG A 46 3.82 -13.16 5.90
N ALA A 47 3.50 -12.14 6.69
CA ALA A 47 2.73 -12.27 7.92
C ALA A 47 1.20 -12.20 7.70
N GLY A 48 0.74 -12.07 6.45
CA GLY A 48 -0.67 -11.98 6.08
C GLY A 48 -1.30 -10.60 6.22
N LEU A 49 -0.48 -9.56 6.46
CA LEU A 49 -0.93 -8.18 6.61
C LEU A 49 -0.88 -7.47 5.25
N TRP A 50 -1.83 -7.79 4.37
CA TRP A 50 -1.80 -7.37 2.96
C TRP A 50 -2.13 -5.89 2.76
N GLU A 51 -3.02 -5.31 3.57
CA GLU A 51 -3.35 -3.88 3.50
C GLU A 51 -2.14 -3.02 3.88
N GLU A 52 -1.37 -3.48 4.86
CA GLU A 52 -0.12 -2.83 5.26
C GLU A 52 0.93 -2.99 4.16
N ALA A 53 1.04 -4.16 3.53
CA ALA A 53 1.96 -4.38 2.41
C ALA A 53 1.66 -3.42 1.24
N GLU A 54 0.39 -3.31 0.84
CA GLU A 54 -0.07 -2.37 -0.19
C GLU A 54 0.32 -0.93 0.16
N TYR A 55 0.06 -0.50 1.39
CA TYR A 55 0.43 0.85 1.85
C TYR A 55 1.94 1.10 1.70
N ARG A 56 2.79 0.14 2.10
CA ARG A 56 4.25 0.27 2.03
C ARG A 56 4.74 0.29 0.59
N TRP A 57 4.20 -0.56 -0.28
CA TRP A 57 4.58 -0.58 -1.69
C TRP A 57 4.12 0.69 -2.42
N LYS A 58 2.94 1.24 -2.09
CA LYS A 58 2.50 2.55 -2.58
C LYS A 58 3.40 3.67 -2.08
N ARG A 59 3.83 3.61 -0.81
CA ARG A 59 4.77 4.59 -0.28
C ARG A 59 6.12 4.52 -1.00
N ALA A 60 6.56 3.32 -1.37
CA ALA A 60 7.78 3.14 -2.15
C ALA A 60 7.66 3.78 -3.54
N THR A 61 6.51 3.67 -4.23
CA THR A 61 6.30 4.33 -5.53
C THR A 61 6.17 5.84 -5.42
N ASP A 62 5.68 6.37 -4.29
CA ASP A 62 5.70 7.82 -4.02
C ASP A 62 7.12 8.35 -3.79
N ILE A 63 8.00 7.56 -3.15
CA ILE A 63 9.39 7.93 -2.87
C ILE A 63 10.25 7.81 -4.13
N ASP A 64 10.15 6.67 -4.81
CA ASP A 64 10.85 6.40 -6.07
C ASP A 64 9.88 5.80 -7.10
N PRO A 65 9.30 6.64 -7.98
CA PRO A 65 8.42 6.19 -9.04
C PRO A 65 9.10 5.29 -10.09
N SER A 66 10.44 5.22 -10.09
CA SER A 66 11.22 4.39 -11.01
C SER A 66 11.60 3.02 -10.43
N TYR A 67 11.20 2.73 -9.19
CA TYR A 67 11.52 1.46 -8.56
C TYR A 67 10.57 0.34 -8.99
N ALA A 68 10.96 -0.41 -10.02
CA ALA A 68 10.14 -1.47 -10.64
C ALA A 68 9.61 -2.51 -9.65
N ALA A 69 10.41 -2.89 -8.64
CA ALA A 69 9.99 -3.86 -7.63
C ALA A 69 8.79 -3.39 -6.79
N ALA A 70 8.65 -2.09 -6.54
CA ALA A 70 7.50 -1.54 -5.81
C ALA A 70 6.21 -1.69 -6.62
N TRP A 71 6.26 -1.36 -7.91
CA TRP A 71 5.15 -1.52 -8.85
C TRP A 71 4.76 -2.99 -9.02
N ASN A 72 5.73 -3.89 -9.18
CA ASN A 72 5.45 -5.33 -9.26
C ASN A 72 4.73 -5.84 -8.01
N ASN A 73 5.15 -5.43 -6.82
CA ASN A 73 4.49 -5.87 -5.59
C ASN A 73 3.10 -5.24 -5.39
N LEU A 74 2.87 -4.00 -5.87
CA LEU A 74 1.53 -3.43 -5.94
C LEU A 74 0.61 -4.26 -6.85
N GLY A 75 1.10 -4.71 -8.01
CA GLY A 75 0.37 -5.62 -8.89
C GLY A 75 -0.12 -6.87 -8.16
N ILE A 76 0.77 -7.50 -7.38
CA ILE A 76 0.44 -8.66 -6.55
C ILE A 76 -0.61 -8.32 -5.47
N ALA A 77 -0.48 -7.16 -4.80
CA ALA A 77 -1.46 -6.73 -3.79
C ALA A 77 -2.86 -6.52 -4.41
N TYR A 78 -2.93 -5.85 -5.56
CA TYR A 78 -4.19 -5.59 -6.25
C TYR A 78 -4.83 -6.88 -6.78
N GLU A 79 -4.03 -7.81 -7.30
CA GLU A 79 -4.48 -9.15 -7.68
C GLU A 79 -5.13 -9.89 -6.49
N GLN A 80 -4.51 -9.87 -5.31
CA GLN A 80 -5.05 -10.49 -4.10
C GLN A 80 -6.40 -9.90 -3.66
N LYS A 81 -6.65 -8.62 -3.98
CA LYS A 81 -7.91 -7.92 -3.70
C LYS A 81 -8.96 -8.08 -4.79
N GLY A 82 -8.59 -8.63 -5.96
CA GLY A 82 -9.45 -8.68 -7.14
C GLY A 82 -9.58 -7.35 -7.88
N GLU A 83 -8.69 -6.40 -7.60
CA GLU A 83 -8.59 -5.08 -8.25
C GLU A 83 -7.75 -5.25 -9.54
N PHE A 84 -8.31 -5.95 -10.53
CA PHE A 84 -7.53 -6.42 -11.69
C PHE A 84 -7.08 -5.30 -12.64
N ASP A 85 -7.84 -4.22 -12.76
CA ASP A 85 -7.44 -3.07 -13.59
C ASP A 85 -6.22 -2.37 -12.98
N GLU A 86 -6.23 -2.14 -11.66
CA GLU A 86 -5.10 -1.58 -10.92
C GLU A 86 -3.89 -2.51 -10.91
N ALA A 87 -4.12 -3.84 -10.85
CA ALA A 87 -3.05 -4.82 -10.97
C ALA A 87 -2.36 -4.76 -12.33
N LEU A 88 -3.15 -4.68 -13.42
CA LEU A 88 -2.64 -4.56 -14.78
C LEU A 88 -1.77 -3.31 -14.93
N ASP A 89 -2.28 -2.16 -14.53
CA ASP A 89 -1.55 -0.88 -14.59
C ASP A 89 -0.21 -0.95 -13.83
N ALA A 90 -0.21 -1.57 -12.64
CA ALA A 90 1.00 -1.70 -11.83
C ALA A 90 2.04 -2.64 -12.46
N TYR A 91 1.62 -3.79 -13.01
CA TYR A 91 2.55 -4.69 -13.69
C TYR A 91 3.10 -4.10 -14.98
N GLU A 92 2.27 -3.44 -15.80
CA GLU A 92 2.73 -2.75 -17.02
C GLU A 92 3.76 -1.67 -16.66
N ARG A 93 3.52 -0.90 -15.61
CA ARG A 93 4.48 0.09 -15.12
C ARG A 93 5.80 -0.53 -14.67
N ALA A 94 5.76 -1.69 -14.04
CA ALA A 94 6.96 -2.41 -13.62
C ALA A 94 7.77 -2.91 -14.84
N LEU A 95 7.10 -3.42 -15.88
CA LEU A 95 7.73 -3.86 -17.13
C LEU A 95 8.27 -2.69 -17.96
N ASP A 96 7.60 -1.54 -17.97
CA ASP A 96 8.13 -0.33 -18.61
C ASP A 96 9.47 0.12 -18.02
N LEU A 97 9.64 -0.07 -16.71
CA LEU A 97 10.85 0.30 -15.97
C LEU A 97 11.96 -0.74 -16.15
N GLU A 98 11.62 -2.03 -16.10
CA GLU A 98 12.58 -3.14 -16.25
C GLU A 98 12.03 -4.23 -17.20
N PRO A 99 12.08 -4.01 -18.52
CA PRO A 99 11.45 -4.90 -19.51
C PRO A 99 12.09 -6.29 -19.59
N ASP A 100 13.36 -6.40 -19.18
CA ASP A 100 14.11 -7.67 -19.20
C ASP A 100 14.09 -8.39 -17.83
N ASN A 101 13.34 -7.89 -16.84
CA ASN A 101 13.26 -8.54 -15.54
C ASN A 101 12.35 -9.78 -15.58
N ILE A 102 12.99 -10.95 -15.55
CA ILE A 102 12.32 -12.25 -15.65
C ILE A 102 11.25 -12.44 -14.56
N ASN A 103 11.47 -11.95 -13.32
CA ASN A 103 10.50 -12.13 -12.24
C ASN A 103 9.24 -11.28 -12.48
N ILE A 104 9.40 -10.05 -12.97
CA ILE A 104 8.28 -9.17 -13.28
C ILE A 104 7.48 -9.75 -14.45
N GLN A 105 8.17 -10.19 -15.50
CA GLN A 105 7.54 -10.86 -16.65
C GLN A 105 6.75 -12.09 -16.22
N GLN A 106 7.33 -12.94 -15.37
CA GLN A 106 6.66 -14.14 -14.86
C GLN A 106 5.40 -13.83 -14.05
N ASN A 107 5.44 -12.80 -13.19
CA ASN A 107 4.26 -12.39 -12.42
C ASN A 107 3.16 -11.82 -13.35
N TYR A 108 3.54 -10.98 -14.31
CA TYR A 108 2.61 -10.40 -15.28
C TYR A 108 1.96 -11.48 -16.15
N ASP A 109 2.73 -12.43 -16.68
CA ASP A 109 2.20 -13.52 -17.51
C ASP A 109 1.21 -14.40 -16.73
N LEU A 110 1.53 -14.72 -15.47
CA LEU A 110 0.64 -15.48 -14.58
C LEU A 110 -0.66 -14.71 -14.32
N PHE A 111 -0.56 -13.42 -13.99
CA PHE A 111 -1.73 -12.55 -13.80
C PHE A 111 -2.62 -12.51 -15.05
N ARG A 112 -2.02 -12.31 -16.23
CA ARG A 112 -2.72 -12.27 -17.52
C ARG A 112 -3.48 -13.57 -17.81
N GLU A 113 -2.86 -14.72 -17.57
CA GLU A 113 -3.50 -16.03 -17.75
C GLU A 113 -4.74 -16.18 -16.85
N ILE A 114 -4.63 -15.82 -15.57
CA ILE A 114 -5.74 -15.92 -14.62
C ILE A 114 -6.85 -14.93 -14.98
N HIS A 115 -6.49 -13.69 -15.28
CA HIS A 115 -7.42 -12.61 -15.62
C HIS A 115 -8.20 -12.91 -16.91
N ASP A 116 -7.51 -13.34 -17.98
CA ASP A 116 -8.15 -13.68 -19.26
C ASP A 116 -9.14 -14.86 -19.10
N ARG A 117 -8.80 -15.86 -18.26
CA ARG A 117 -9.73 -16.98 -17.95
C ARG A 117 -10.99 -16.54 -17.20
N ILE A 118 -10.88 -15.56 -16.32
CA ILE A 118 -12.04 -15.01 -15.59
C ILE A 118 -12.95 -14.27 -16.58
N LEU A 119 -12.38 -13.41 -17.44
CA LEU A 119 -13.15 -12.65 -18.43
C LEU A 119 -13.78 -13.54 -19.52
N GLU A 120 -13.15 -14.64 -19.89
CA GLU A 120 -13.69 -15.60 -20.86
C GLU A 120 -14.74 -16.52 -20.26
N GLY A 121 -14.66 -16.83 -18.96
CA GLY A 121 -15.66 -17.64 -18.25
C GLY A 121 -17.00 -16.94 -18.01
N ASP A 122 -17.01 -15.60 -18.08
CA ASP A 122 -18.20 -14.75 -17.93
C ASP A 122 -18.94 -14.47 -19.28
N ARG A 123 -18.55 -15.12 -20.38
CA ARG A 123 -19.19 -15.01 -21.71
C ARG A 123 -20.05 -16.23 -22.05
#